data_AF-A0A5D0SD35-F1
#
_entry.id   AF-A0A5D0SD35-F1
#
_cell.length_a   1.000
_cell.length_b   1.000
_cell.length_c   1.000
_cell.angle_alpha   90.00
_cell.angle_beta   90.00
_cell.angle_gamma   90.00
#
_symmetry.space_group_name_H-M   'P 1'
#
loop_
_entity.id
_entity.type
_entity.pdbx_description
1 polymer ?
#
loop_
_entity_poly.entity_id
_entity_poly.type
_entity_poly.pdbx_seq_one_letter_code
_entity_poly.pdbx_strand_id
1 'polypeptide(L)'
;MTDPNMPPRDRPAGHPQSIDEPYAASIPPPPSDPTPSPPHYLADGESPAPAARNRQTARAAIVGGLALAVALGAGVALGTMSSGDVNPAGDASRIASPAPRSAVPTTVAPTSAAPTTATPSSAAPSPTRTTAVSKPKPPSYKTLTTRQWKLIAKNPDAYIGKTYVVYGVVTQFDAATGTDTFRADVAHRRMADKYDYETNTMLTGEAADLENLVEDDIFRANVTVLSSFSYETQIGGETTTPLLMVESIKVL
;
A
#
# COMPACT_ATOMS: atom_id res chain seq x y z
N MET A 1 7.07 18.15 71.01
CA MET A 1 7.51 17.14 70.04
C MET A 1 7.45 17.74 68.66
N THR A 2 8.41 17.39 67.79
CA THR A 2 8.66 18.04 66.50
C THR A 2 8.37 17.05 65.39
N ASP A 3 7.60 17.43 64.37
CA ASP A 3 7.44 16.64 63.15
C ASP A 3 8.43 17.17 62.08
N PRO A 4 9.42 16.37 61.62
CA PRO A 4 10.51 16.86 60.79
C PRO A 4 10.47 16.32 59.35
N ASN A 5 9.44 16.64 58.54
CA ASN A 5 9.50 16.30 57.11
C ASN A 5 8.74 17.24 56.15
N MET A 6 9.08 18.53 56.13
CA MET A 6 8.63 19.47 55.11
C MET A 6 9.82 20.22 54.50
N PRO A 7 10.24 19.92 53.25
CA PRO A 7 11.25 20.71 52.56
C PRO A 7 10.69 22.09 52.16
N PRO A 8 11.48 23.18 52.28
CA PRO A 8 10.99 24.53 52.06
C PRO A 8 10.75 24.85 50.58
N ARG A 9 9.62 25.49 50.29
CA ARG A 9 9.48 26.35 49.11
C ARG A 9 10.11 27.71 49.45
N ASP A 10 11.14 28.09 48.71
CA ASP A 10 11.33 29.45 48.17
C ASP A 10 12.72 29.62 47.55
N ARG A 11 12.78 29.99 46.26
CA ARG A 11 13.46 31.22 45.83
C ARG A 11 13.17 31.58 44.35
N PRO A 12 13.14 32.88 43.99
CA PRO A 12 12.78 33.36 42.66
C PRO A 12 13.99 33.78 41.79
N ALA A 13 13.67 34.14 40.53
CA ALA A 13 14.41 35.06 39.66
C ALA A 13 15.86 34.70 39.25
N GLY A 14 15.98 33.95 38.16
CA GLY A 14 17.20 33.83 37.35
C GLY A 14 17.00 34.45 35.95
N HIS A 15 17.68 35.58 35.72
CA HIS A 15 17.88 36.37 34.50
C HIS A 15 17.50 35.78 33.12
N PRO A 16 16.97 36.59 32.19
CA PRO A 16 16.92 36.22 30.77
C PRO A 16 18.35 36.13 30.20
N GLN A 17 18.68 34.98 29.61
CA GLN A 17 19.85 34.89 28.73
C GLN A 17 19.50 35.57 27.40
N SER A 18 19.98 36.80 27.23
CA SER A 18 20.12 37.39 25.91
C SER A 18 21.00 36.49 25.06
N ILE A 19 20.44 35.87 24.02
CA ILE A 19 21.23 35.20 23.00
C ILE A 19 21.63 36.29 22.00
N ASP A 20 22.90 36.66 22.00
CA ASP A 20 23.45 37.58 21.00
C ASP A 20 23.20 37.05 19.58
N GLU A 21 22.68 37.90 18.70
CA GLU A 21 22.80 37.71 17.26
C GLU A 21 24.25 37.90 16.84
N PRO A 22 24.80 36.99 16.01
CA PRO A 22 25.75 37.42 15.01
C PRO A 22 25.36 36.99 13.60
N TYR A 23 25.70 37.86 12.65
CA TYR A 23 25.71 37.62 11.19
C TYR A 23 24.36 37.47 10.48
N ALA A 24 23.74 38.63 10.25
CA ALA A 24 23.03 38.86 9.00
C ALA A 24 23.98 38.67 7.80
N ALA A 25 23.97 37.47 7.21
CA ALA A 25 24.60 37.26 5.91
C ALA A 25 23.86 38.10 4.85
N SER A 26 24.55 39.03 4.22
CA SER A 26 24.01 39.82 3.11
C SER A 26 23.64 38.91 1.94
N ILE A 27 22.35 38.56 1.83
CA ILE A 27 21.81 37.84 0.69
C ILE A 27 21.92 38.79 -0.52
N PRO A 28 22.66 38.44 -1.59
CA PRO A 28 22.67 39.25 -2.81
C PRO A 28 21.28 39.26 -3.43
N PRO A 29 20.86 40.37 -4.07
CA PRO A 29 19.56 40.41 -4.74
C PRO A 29 19.47 39.30 -5.80
N PRO A 30 18.28 38.69 -6.01
CA PRO A 30 18.11 37.71 -7.06
C PRO A 30 18.41 38.34 -8.43
N PRO A 31 18.93 37.57 -9.40
CA PRO A 31 19.10 38.07 -10.76
C PRO A 31 17.73 38.50 -11.31
N SER A 32 17.67 39.68 -11.92
CA SER A 32 16.47 40.15 -12.61
C SER A 32 16.17 39.22 -13.78
N ASP A 33 15.02 38.55 -13.75
CA ASP A 33 14.54 37.77 -14.90
C ASP A 33 14.45 38.66 -16.15
N PRO A 34 14.96 38.22 -17.31
CA PRO A 34 14.81 38.98 -18.55
C PRO A 34 13.34 38.97 -18.98
N THR A 35 12.74 40.17 -19.03
CA THR A 35 11.39 40.41 -19.55
C THR A 35 11.19 39.70 -20.89
N PRO A 36 10.16 38.84 -21.06
CA PRO A 36 9.89 38.23 -22.35
C PRO A 36 9.43 39.30 -23.34
N SER A 37 10.24 39.57 -24.36
CA SER A 37 9.86 40.43 -25.48
C SER A 37 8.62 39.86 -26.19
N PRO A 38 7.63 40.70 -26.55
CA PRO A 38 6.50 40.23 -27.34
C PRO A 38 6.98 39.80 -28.73
N PRO A 39 6.50 38.67 -29.27
CA PRO A 39 6.85 38.27 -30.64
C PRO A 39 6.23 39.26 -31.63
N HIS A 40 7.06 39.74 -32.56
CA HIS A 40 6.58 40.50 -33.72
C HIS A 40 5.68 39.61 -34.58
N TYR A 41 4.39 39.92 -34.63
CA TYR A 41 3.49 39.37 -35.65
C TYR A 41 3.83 40.01 -36.99
N LEU A 42 4.63 39.32 -37.80
CA LEU A 42 4.58 39.46 -39.25
C LEU A 42 3.45 38.56 -39.75
N ALA A 43 2.44 39.17 -40.36
CA ALA A 43 1.47 38.44 -41.17
C ALA A 43 2.14 38.04 -42.49
N ASP A 44 1.89 36.82 -42.95
CA ASP A 44 1.70 36.49 -44.37
C ASP A 44 1.29 35.02 -44.56
N GLY A 45 0.49 34.76 -45.59
CA GLY A 45 0.61 33.54 -46.40
C GLY A 45 -0.06 32.23 -45.91
N GLU A 46 -1.25 31.97 -46.45
CA GLU A 46 -1.61 30.72 -47.16
C GLU A 46 -1.49 29.34 -46.44
N SER A 47 -2.64 28.70 -46.19
CA SER A 47 -2.70 27.24 -45.94
C SER A 47 -2.40 26.45 -47.23
N PRO A 48 -1.75 25.27 -47.11
CA PRO A 48 -2.46 24.07 -47.55
C PRO A 48 -2.34 22.84 -46.61
N ALA A 49 -3.43 22.06 -46.61
CA ALA A 49 -3.71 20.71 -46.09
C ALA A 49 -2.63 19.90 -45.31
N PRO A 50 -3.03 19.17 -44.23
CA PRO A 50 -2.12 18.35 -43.43
C PRO A 50 -1.77 17.01 -44.12
N ALA A 51 -0.54 16.91 -44.62
CA ALA A 51 0.07 15.62 -44.94
C ALA A 51 0.46 14.87 -43.65
N ALA A 52 0.03 13.61 -43.51
CA ALA A 52 0.36 12.78 -42.35
C ALA A 52 1.88 12.58 -42.20
N ARG A 53 2.41 12.84 -41.00
CA ARG A 53 3.82 12.53 -40.70
C ARG A 53 4.00 11.86 -39.34
N ASN A 54 4.05 10.53 -39.42
CA ASN A 54 4.60 9.66 -38.38
C ASN A 54 5.90 10.25 -37.79
N ARG A 55 5.93 10.46 -36.48
CA ARG A 55 7.14 10.77 -35.71
C ARG A 55 7.23 9.82 -34.53
N GLN A 56 7.87 8.68 -34.77
CA GLN A 56 8.39 7.81 -33.72
C GLN A 56 9.35 8.62 -32.84
N THR A 57 8.96 8.90 -31.59
CA THR A 57 9.89 9.34 -30.55
C THR A 57 10.03 8.23 -29.52
N ALA A 58 11.00 7.36 -29.76
CA ALA A 58 11.42 6.37 -28.77
C ALA A 58 11.94 7.09 -27.51
N ARG A 59 11.36 6.76 -26.35
CA ARG A 59 11.98 6.95 -25.04
C ARG A 59 11.82 5.66 -24.26
N ALA A 60 12.93 5.21 -23.67
CA ALA A 60 13.07 3.84 -23.21
C ALA A 60 12.23 3.56 -21.96
N ALA A 61 11.49 2.46 -21.98
CA ALA A 61 10.93 1.86 -20.78
C ALA A 61 12.05 1.09 -20.05
N ILE A 62 12.29 1.40 -18.78
CA ILE A 62 13.14 0.57 -17.92
C ILE A 62 12.27 -0.60 -17.45
N VAL A 63 12.59 -1.79 -17.95
CA VAL A 63 11.90 -3.04 -17.63
C VAL A 63 12.30 -3.50 -16.22
N GLY A 64 11.45 -3.17 -15.24
CA GLY A 64 11.55 -3.65 -13.86
C GLY A 64 10.71 -4.90 -13.60
N GLY A 65 10.83 -5.91 -14.46
CA GLY A 65 10.04 -7.14 -14.32
C GLY A 65 10.62 -8.09 -13.27
N LEU A 66 10.00 -8.18 -12.08
CA LEU A 66 10.27 -9.23 -11.11
C LEU A 66 9.16 -10.29 -11.12
N ALA A 67 9.23 -11.19 -12.10
CA ALA A 67 8.41 -12.40 -12.09
C ALA A 67 8.99 -13.39 -11.06
N LEU A 68 8.40 -13.47 -9.86
CA LEU A 68 8.71 -14.54 -8.92
C LEU A 68 7.84 -15.76 -9.24
N ALA A 69 8.42 -16.71 -9.98
CA ALA A 69 7.75 -17.95 -10.33
C ALA A 69 7.49 -18.82 -9.10
N VAL A 70 6.24 -19.30 -8.96
CA VAL A 70 5.86 -20.29 -7.94
C VAL A 70 6.35 -21.67 -8.37
N ALA A 71 7.35 -22.18 -7.66
CA ALA A 71 7.85 -23.56 -7.74
C ALA A 71 8.61 -23.89 -6.44
N LEU A 72 8.55 -25.07 -5.82
CA LEU A 72 7.85 -26.32 -6.16
C LEU A 72 7.13 -26.89 -4.93
N GLY A 73 6.01 -27.58 -5.18
CA GLY A 73 5.45 -28.59 -4.28
C GLY A 73 5.22 -29.90 -5.03
N ALA A 74 5.42 -31.02 -4.35
CA ALA A 74 5.25 -32.41 -4.82
C ALA A 74 6.19 -32.89 -5.95
N GLY A 75 6.97 -33.94 -5.66
CA GLY A 75 7.79 -34.65 -6.63
C GLY A 75 7.06 -35.85 -7.27
N VAL A 76 7.48 -36.23 -8.46
CA VAL A 76 7.17 -37.53 -9.10
C VAL A 76 8.47 -38.07 -9.70
N ALA A 77 8.75 -39.36 -9.49
CA ALA A 77 9.96 -40.03 -9.96
C ALA A 77 9.65 -40.95 -11.16
N LEU A 78 10.53 -40.90 -12.19
CA LEU A 78 10.77 -41.86 -13.30
C LEU A 78 12.07 -41.34 -13.97
N GLY A 79 13.20 -42.06 -14.08
CA GLY A 79 13.46 -43.25 -14.92
C GLY A 79 13.71 -42.84 -16.39
N THR A 80 14.80 -43.15 -17.12
CA THR A 80 15.83 -44.22 -16.99
C THR A 80 17.03 -44.05 -17.99
N MET A 81 18.20 -44.66 -17.72
CA MET A 81 19.34 -45.09 -18.62
C MET A 81 20.28 -44.00 -19.24
N SER A 82 21.62 -44.00 -18.95
CA SER A 82 22.78 -44.73 -19.58
C SER A 82 23.22 -44.16 -20.95
N SER A 83 24.50 -43.95 -21.32
CA SER A 83 25.82 -44.45 -20.84
C SER A 83 26.88 -43.31 -20.86
N GLY A 84 28.00 -43.34 -20.09
CA GLY A 84 29.30 -43.97 -20.45
C GLY A 84 30.15 -43.04 -21.35
N ASP A 85 31.43 -42.70 -21.10
CA ASP A 85 32.44 -43.06 -20.08
C ASP A 85 33.41 -41.83 -19.93
N VAL A 86 34.56 -41.77 -19.23
CA VAL A 86 35.56 -42.76 -18.75
C VAL A 86 36.27 -42.24 -17.47
N ASN A 87 37.27 -42.99 -16.96
CA ASN A 87 38.24 -42.64 -15.91
C ASN A 87 39.64 -43.17 -16.37
N PRO A 88 40.83 -42.73 -15.86
CA PRO A 88 41.32 -43.03 -14.50
C PRO A 88 42.22 -41.89 -13.92
N ALA A 89 42.90 -41.95 -12.77
CA ALA A 89 43.12 -42.96 -11.73
C ALA A 89 43.28 -42.24 -10.36
N GLY A 90 43.02 -42.90 -9.22
CA GLY A 90 43.11 -42.21 -7.92
C GLY A 90 42.91 -43.09 -6.68
N ASP A 91 43.80 -44.08 -6.51
CA ASP A 91 44.09 -44.81 -5.26
C ASP A 91 42.97 -45.66 -4.59
N ALA A 92 43.41 -46.60 -3.75
CA ALA A 92 42.59 -47.68 -3.23
C ALA A 92 42.53 -47.72 -1.70
N SER A 93 41.31 -47.90 -1.14
CA SER A 93 41.16 -48.47 0.20
C SER A 93 39.84 -49.23 0.34
N ARG A 94 39.92 -50.50 0.74
CA ARG A 94 38.76 -51.37 1.01
C ARG A 94 38.39 -51.27 2.49
N ILE A 95 37.15 -50.91 2.82
CA ILE A 95 36.54 -51.25 4.11
C ILE A 95 35.12 -51.80 3.87
N ALA A 96 34.74 -52.80 4.65
CA ALA A 96 33.56 -53.63 4.42
C ALA A 96 32.23 -53.02 4.89
N SER A 97 31.14 -53.56 4.35
CA SER A 97 29.75 -53.21 4.66
C SER A 97 29.31 -53.69 6.05
N PRO A 98 28.67 -52.83 6.87
CA PRO A 98 27.76 -53.24 7.93
C PRO A 98 26.29 -53.08 7.51
N ALA A 99 25.49 -54.13 7.67
CA ALA A 99 24.05 -54.09 7.41
C ALA A 99 23.30 -53.18 8.42
N PRO A 100 22.21 -52.50 8.03
CA PRO A 100 21.39 -51.74 8.96
C PRO A 100 20.67 -52.67 9.95
N ARG A 101 20.85 -52.43 11.24
CA ARG A 101 20.10 -53.10 12.31
C ARG A 101 18.66 -52.58 12.35
N SER A 102 17.69 -53.49 12.41
CA SER A 102 16.30 -53.17 12.74
C SER A 102 16.23 -52.54 14.14
N ALA A 103 15.76 -51.30 14.22
CA ALA A 103 15.39 -50.66 15.48
C ALA A 103 13.92 -50.94 15.79
N VAL A 104 13.65 -51.47 16.99
CA VAL A 104 12.30 -51.70 17.50
C VAL A 104 11.72 -50.38 18.00
N PRO A 105 10.46 -50.02 17.69
CA PRO A 105 9.84 -48.84 18.26
C PRO A 105 9.53 -49.06 19.75
N THR A 106 10.16 -48.27 20.63
CA THR A 106 9.82 -48.21 22.05
C THR A 106 8.52 -47.45 22.23
N THR A 107 7.42 -48.16 22.51
CA THR A 107 6.14 -47.56 22.89
C THR A 107 6.26 -46.85 24.23
N VAL A 108 6.27 -45.51 24.21
CA VAL A 108 6.04 -44.69 25.41
C VAL A 108 4.54 -44.49 25.60
N ALA A 109 4.05 -44.82 26.81
CA ALA A 109 2.64 -44.69 27.15
C ALA A 109 2.25 -43.22 27.39
N PRO A 110 1.04 -42.78 26.98
CA PRO A 110 0.55 -41.45 27.29
C PRO A 110 0.11 -41.37 28.76
N THR A 111 0.81 -40.56 29.56
CA THR A 111 0.31 -40.15 30.88
C THR A 111 -0.95 -39.30 30.71
N SER A 112 -2.08 -39.81 31.19
CA SER A 112 -3.35 -39.09 31.20
C SER A 112 -3.28 -37.89 32.16
N ALA A 113 -3.20 -36.68 31.61
CA ALA A 113 -3.45 -35.45 32.36
C ALA A 113 -4.95 -35.12 32.31
N ALA A 114 -5.57 -34.91 33.48
CA ALA A 114 -7.00 -34.67 33.58
C ALA A 114 -7.42 -33.33 32.92
N PRO A 115 -8.62 -33.24 32.32
CA PRO A 115 -9.15 -31.99 31.82
C PRO A 115 -9.54 -31.07 32.98
N THR A 116 -8.81 -29.97 33.16
CA THR A 116 -9.26 -28.85 34.01
C THR A 116 -10.43 -28.15 33.32
N THR A 117 -11.63 -28.28 33.90
CA THR A 117 -12.82 -27.55 33.46
C THR A 117 -12.63 -26.05 33.69
N ALA A 118 -12.19 -25.32 32.65
CA ALA A 118 -12.18 -23.87 32.64
C ALA A 118 -13.58 -23.34 32.30
N THR A 119 -14.20 -22.64 33.25
CA THR A 119 -15.52 -22.02 33.08
C THR A 119 -15.44 -20.83 32.11
N PRO A 120 -16.18 -20.83 30.97
CA PRO A 120 -16.27 -19.64 30.13
C PRO A 120 -17.20 -18.61 30.79
N SER A 121 -16.64 -17.78 31.66
CA SER A 121 -17.27 -16.53 32.11
C SER A 121 -16.65 -15.36 31.36
N SER A 122 -17.23 -15.03 30.21
CA SER A 122 -17.09 -13.71 29.61
C SER A 122 -18.37 -13.40 28.85
N ALA A 123 -19.06 -12.35 29.26
CA ALA A 123 -20.33 -11.97 28.67
C ALA A 123 -20.12 -11.50 27.23
N ALA A 124 -20.72 -12.20 26.27
CA ALA A 124 -20.83 -11.68 24.91
C ALA A 124 -21.65 -10.38 24.95
N PRO A 125 -21.12 -9.25 24.45
CA PRO A 125 -21.93 -8.05 24.30
C PRO A 125 -23.00 -8.32 23.24
N SER A 126 -24.28 -8.30 23.64
CA SER A 126 -25.39 -8.38 22.70
C SER A 126 -25.26 -7.27 21.64
N PRO A 127 -25.29 -7.59 20.33
CA PRO A 127 -25.36 -6.56 19.32
C PRO A 127 -26.71 -5.84 19.43
N THR A 128 -26.69 -4.60 19.92
CA THR A 128 -27.88 -3.75 20.04
C THR A 128 -28.49 -3.54 18.66
N ARG A 129 -29.66 -4.15 18.44
CA ARG A 129 -30.32 -4.15 17.14
C ARG A 129 -30.98 -2.81 16.86
N THR A 130 -30.46 -2.12 15.84
CA THR A 130 -31.20 -1.21 14.95
C THR A 130 -31.94 -0.02 15.60
N THR A 131 -31.31 1.15 15.54
CA THR A 131 -32.05 2.37 15.16
C THR A 131 -31.86 2.56 13.66
N ALA A 132 -32.90 2.31 12.87
CA ALA A 132 -32.87 2.57 11.43
C ALA A 132 -32.90 4.09 11.22
N VAL A 133 -31.72 4.70 11.09
CA VAL A 133 -31.59 6.12 10.73
C VAL A 133 -32.27 6.34 9.38
N SER A 134 -33.19 7.31 9.33
CA SER A 134 -33.88 7.70 8.10
C SER A 134 -32.86 7.99 7.01
N LYS A 135 -32.95 7.26 5.89
CA LYS A 135 -31.93 7.25 4.82
C LYS A 135 -31.61 8.70 4.43
N PRO A 136 -30.39 9.22 4.72
CA PRO A 136 -30.06 10.60 4.48
C PRO A 136 -30.24 10.97 3.01
N LYS A 137 -30.51 12.25 2.73
CA LYS A 137 -30.44 12.77 1.35
C LYS A 137 -29.09 12.35 0.75
N PRO A 138 -29.05 11.71 -0.44
CA PRO A 138 -27.80 11.19 -0.98
C PRO A 138 -26.77 12.32 -1.06
N PRO A 139 -25.56 12.11 -0.51
CA PRO A 139 -24.59 13.19 -0.40
C PRO A 139 -24.13 13.65 -1.78
N SER A 140 -23.84 14.94 -1.91
CA SER A 140 -23.35 15.52 -3.16
C SER A 140 -21.85 15.28 -3.30
N TYR A 141 -21.48 14.30 -4.12
CA TYR A 141 -20.07 13.95 -4.38
C TYR A 141 -19.40 15.01 -5.26
N LYS A 142 -18.27 15.53 -4.79
CA LYS A 142 -17.51 16.56 -5.52
C LYS A 142 -16.51 15.93 -6.49
N THR A 143 -16.44 16.42 -7.72
CA THR A 143 -15.33 16.11 -8.62
C THR A 143 -14.04 16.77 -8.11
N LEU A 144 -12.91 16.15 -8.38
CA LEU A 144 -11.59 16.59 -7.90
C LEU A 144 -10.74 17.16 -9.04
N THR A 145 -9.93 18.15 -8.72
CA THR A 145 -8.75 18.53 -9.51
C THR A 145 -7.53 17.70 -9.07
N THR A 146 -6.51 17.61 -9.93
CA THR A 146 -5.22 16.96 -9.59
C THR A 146 -4.65 17.46 -8.27
N ARG A 147 -4.70 18.78 -8.03
CA ARG A 147 -4.15 19.39 -6.81
C ARG A 147 -4.96 19.02 -5.56
N GLN A 148 -6.29 18.97 -5.65
CA GLN A 148 -7.13 18.56 -4.52
C GLN A 148 -6.90 17.09 -4.18
N TRP A 149 -6.81 16.20 -5.18
CA TRP A 149 -6.49 14.79 -4.93
C TRP A 149 -5.11 14.63 -4.28
N LYS A 150 -4.06 15.29 -4.78
CA LYS A 150 -2.72 15.24 -4.16
C LYS A 150 -2.69 15.82 -2.73
N LEU A 151 -3.58 16.75 -2.39
CA LEU A 151 -3.73 17.25 -1.00
C LEU A 151 -4.48 16.27 -0.09
N ILE A 152 -5.49 15.55 -0.60
CA ILE A 152 -6.18 14.48 0.13
C ILE A 152 -5.20 13.32 0.36
N ALA A 153 -4.50 12.87 -0.68
CA ALA A 153 -3.52 11.80 -0.60
C ALA A 153 -2.39 12.09 0.41
N LYS A 154 -1.94 13.36 0.49
CA LYS A 154 -0.89 13.78 1.43
C LYS A 154 -1.33 13.80 2.90
N ASN A 155 -2.60 14.05 3.18
CA ASN A 155 -3.15 14.11 4.54
C ASN A 155 -4.66 13.82 4.48
N PRO A 156 -5.08 12.55 4.40
CA PRO A 156 -6.48 12.18 4.28
C PRO A 156 -7.28 12.51 5.56
N ASP A 157 -6.61 12.55 6.72
CA ASP A 157 -7.22 12.87 8.01
C ASP A 157 -7.76 14.31 8.08
N ALA A 158 -7.21 15.24 7.29
CA ALA A 158 -7.76 16.57 7.10
C ALA A 158 -9.04 16.59 6.22
N TYR A 159 -9.50 15.45 5.69
CA TYR A 159 -10.63 15.33 4.77
C TYR A 159 -11.69 14.29 5.19
N ILE A 160 -11.59 13.71 6.38
CA ILE A 160 -12.55 12.74 6.92
C ILE A 160 -14.01 13.24 6.77
N GLY A 161 -14.89 12.33 6.35
CA GLY A 161 -16.31 12.59 6.13
C GLY A 161 -16.64 13.43 4.89
N LYS A 162 -15.64 13.88 4.11
CA LYS A 162 -15.88 14.59 2.84
C LYS A 162 -16.08 13.59 1.71
N THR A 163 -17.02 13.92 0.83
CA THR A 163 -17.47 13.04 -0.26
C THR A 163 -16.99 13.50 -1.64
N TYR A 164 -16.49 12.55 -2.43
CA TYR A 164 -15.85 12.81 -3.73
C TYR A 164 -16.24 11.79 -4.79
N VAL A 165 -16.04 12.17 -6.05
CA VAL A 165 -15.97 11.23 -7.18
C VAL A 165 -14.50 10.95 -7.45
N VAL A 166 -14.12 9.67 -7.45
CA VAL A 166 -12.78 9.20 -7.78
C VAL A 166 -12.84 8.17 -8.91
N TYR A 167 -11.69 7.94 -9.55
CA TYR A 167 -11.50 6.92 -10.56
C TYR A 167 -10.26 6.12 -10.19
N GLY A 168 -10.22 4.83 -10.46
CA GLY A 168 -9.06 4.00 -10.18
C GLY A 168 -8.94 2.79 -11.09
N VAL A 169 -7.83 2.08 -10.92
CA VAL A 169 -7.63 0.71 -11.40
C VAL A 169 -7.41 -0.19 -10.19
N VAL A 170 -8.10 -1.33 -10.11
CA VAL A 170 -7.92 -2.30 -9.02
C VAL A 170 -6.57 -2.98 -9.16
N THR A 171 -5.76 -2.94 -8.10
CA THR A 171 -4.41 -3.53 -8.06
C THR A 171 -4.29 -4.72 -7.13
N GLN A 172 -5.30 -4.97 -6.29
CA GLN A 172 -5.45 -6.21 -5.53
C GLN A 172 -6.91 -6.35 -5.06
N PHE A 173 -7.56 -7.49 -5.32
CA PHE A 173 -8.81 -7.85 -4.67
C PHE A 173 -8.91 -9.37 -4.56
N ASP A 174 -8.45 -9.90 -3.42
CA ASP A 174 -8.18 -11.32 -3.24
C ASP A 174 -8.56 -11.81 -1.82
N ALA A 175 -8.26 -13.08 -1.52
CA ALA A 175 -8.54 -13.67 -0.22
C ALA A 175 -7.72 -13.05 0.94
N ALA A 176 -6.67 -12.26 0.67
CA ALA A 176 -5.90 -11.55 1.68
C ALA A 176 -6.49 -10.17 2.00
N THR A 177 -7.13 -9.50 1.03
CA THR A 177 -7.88 -8.25 1.27
C THR A 177 -9.31 -8.50 1.77
N GLY A 178 -9.87 -9.68 1.50
CA GLY A 178 -11.25 -10.04 1.87
C GLY A 178 -12.26 -9.70 0.78
N THR A 179 -13.56 -9.71 1.11
CA THR A 179 -14.66 -9.54 0.16
C THR A 179 -15.27 -8.12 0.13
N ASP A 180 -14.92 -7.29 1.10
CA ASP A 180 -15.46 -5.94 1.30
C ASP A 180 -14.42 -4.84 1.09
N THR A 181 -13.17 -5.21 0.84
CA THR A 181 -12.00 -4.32 0.87
C THR A 181 -11.04 -4.71 -0.23
N PHE A 182 -10.54 -3.71 -0.96
CA PHE A 182 -9.63 -3.88 -2.10
C PHE A 182 -8.60 -2.74 -2.16
N ARG A 183 -7.53 -2.98 -2.91
CA ARG A 183 -6.48 -1.99 -3.17
C ARG A 183 -6.58 -1.50 -4.61
N ALA A 184 -6.40 -0.20 -4.80
CA ALA A 184 -6.42 0.42 -6.12
C ALA A 184 -5.43 1.56 -6.21
N ASP A 185 -4.94 1.82 -7.42
CA ASP A 185 -4.33 3.09 -7.74
C ASP A 185 -5.42 4.08 -8.21
N VAL A 186 -5.49 5.25 -7.57
CA VAL A 186 -6.61 6.18 -7.68
C VAL A 186 -6.17 7.55 -8.19
N ALA A 187 -7.05 8.20 -8.95
CA ALA A 187 -6.85 9.54 -9.49
C ALA A 187 -8.15 10.38 -9.50
N HIS A 188 -7.97 11.69 -9.69
CA HIS A 188 -9.03 12.69 -9.68
C HIS A 188 -10.04 12.62 -10.84
N ARG A 189 -9.71 11.90 -11.92
CA ARG A 189 -10.50 11.73 -13.14
C ARG A 189 -10.15 10.41 -13.83
N ARG A 190 -10.96 9.97 -14.81
CA ARG A 190 -10.58 8.90 -15.74
C ARG A 190 -9.33 9.31 -16.52
N MET A 191 -8.32 8.44 -16.56
CA MET A 191 -7.10 8.64 -17.34
C MET A 191 -7.15 7.90 -18.68
N ALA A 192 -6.17 8.14 -19.54
CA ALA A 192 -6.06 7.46 -20.83
C ALA A 192 -5.48 6.06 -20.66
N ASP A 193 -4.41 5.95 -19.87
CA ASP A 193 -3.70 4.70 -19.59
C ASP A 193 -3.88 4.27 -18.13
N LYS A 194 -3.90 2.95 -17.87
CA LYS A 194 -4.05 2.43 -16.49
C LYS A 194 -2.87 2.75 -15.57
N TYR A 195 -1.73 3.15 -16.13
CA TYR A 195 -0.52 3.54 -15.40
C TYR A 195 -0.49 5.02 -14.98
N ASP A 196 -1.44 5.85 -15.45
CA ASP A 196 -1.59 7.26 -15.04
C ASP A 196 -2.31 7.41 -13.68
N TYR A 197 -2.74 6.30 -13.09
CA TYR A 197 -3.29 6.24 -11.74
C TYR A 197 -2.10 6.08 -10.77
N GLU A 198 -1.76 7.15 -10.05
CA GLU A 198 -0.50 7.24 -9.29
C GLU A 198 -0.64 6.97 -7.77
N THR A 199 -1.86 6.87 -7.23
CA THR A 199 -2.08 6.92 -5.77
C THR A 199 -2.67 5.63 -5.22
N ASN A 200 -1.79 4.75 -4.73
CA ASN A 200 -2.14 3.58 -3.93
C ASN A 200 -3.09 3.98 -2.79
N THR A 201 -4.27 3.35 -2.77
CA THR A 201 -5.41 3.71 -1.92
C THR A 201 -6.10 2.41 -1.48
N MET A 202 -6.51 2.34 -0.22
CA MET A 202 -7.39 1.29 0.27
C MET A 202 -8.84 1.74 0.18
N LEU A 203 -9.69 0.88 -0.38
CA LEU A 203 -11.12 1.11 -0.52
C LEU A 203 -11.88 -0.01 0.17
N THR A 204 -12.93 0.35 0.91
CA THR A 204 -13.82 -0.59 1.62
C THR A 204 -15.27 -0.24 1.31
N GLY A 205 -16.19 -1.20 1.31
CA GLY A 205 -17.60 -1.00 0.95
C GLY A 205 -18.50 -2.17 1.34
N GLU A 206 -19.74 -2.19 0.86
CA GLU A 206 -20.61 -3.36 1.05
C GLU A 206 -20.20 -4.48 0.08
N ALA A 207 -19.92 -5.68 0.60
CA ALA A 207 -19.40 -6.79 -0.22
C ALA A 207 -20.30 -7.15 -1.42
N ALA A 208 -21.62 -6.96 -1.32
CA ALA A 208 -22.56 -7.17 -2.42
C ALA A 208 -22.40 -6.14 -3.57
N ASP A 209 -22.03 -4.89 -3.27
CA ASP A 209 -21.73 -3.87 -4.28
C ASP A 209 -20.37 -4.11 -4.96
N LEU A 210 -19.50 -4.94 -4.36
CA LEU A 210 -18.15 -5.24 -4.82
C LEU A 210 -18.01 -6.64 -5.45
N GLU A 211 -19.01 -7.53 -5.36
CA GLU A 211 -18.91 -8.96 -5.71
C GLU A 211 -18.44 -9.26 -7.16
N ASN A 212 -18.63 -8.31 -8.08
CA ASN A 212 -18.30 -8.43 -9.50
C ASN A 212 -17.02 -7.65 -9.89
N LEU A 213 -16.38 -6.97 -8.95
CA LEU A 213 -15.15 -6.21 -9.17
C LEU A 213 -13.94 -7.16 -9.06
N VAL A 214 -12.98 -7.06 -9.98
CA VAL A 214 -11.77 -7.88 -9.99
C VAL A 214 -10.51 -7.04 -10.21
N GLU A 215 -9.33 -7.65 -10.10
CA GLU A 215 -8.07 -6.99 -10.46
C GLU A 215 -8.03 -6.52 -11.91
N ASP A 216 -7.26 -5.45 -12.18
CA ASP A 216 -7.20 -4.72 -13.45
C ASP A 216 -8.49 -3.98 -13.89
N ASP A 217 -9.62 -4.10 -13.17
CA ASP A 217 -10.82 -3.30 -13.47
C ASP A 217 -10.58 -1.80 -13.30
N ILE A 218 -10.96 -1.02 -14.31
CA ILE A 218 -11.00 0.44 -14.23
C ILE A 218 -12.39 0.87 -13.76
N PHE A 219 -12.47 1.67 -12.70
CA PHE A 219 -13.72 2.07 -12.08
C PHE A 219 -13.90 3.58 -11.93
N ARG A 220 -15.16 3.98 -11.70
CA ARG A 220 -15.57 5.25 -11.11
C ARG A 220 -16.31 4.95 -9.82
N ALA A 221 -15.89 5.56 -8.71
CA ALA A 221 -16.54 5.42 -7.41
C ALA A 221 -16.99 6.77 -6.86
N ASN A 222 -18.13 6.77 -6.19
CA ASN A 222 -18.54 7.81 -5.26
C ASN A 222 -18.06 7.37 -3.86
N VAL A 223 -17.28 8.20 -3.19
CA VAL A 223 -16.55 7.79 -1.97
C VAL A 223 -16.66 8.81 -0.84
N THR A 224 -16.53 8.33 0.39
CA THR A 224 -16.34 9.12 1.61
C THR A 224 -14.93 8.88 2.16
N VAL A 225 -14.15 9.92 2.44
CA VAL A 225 -12.82 9.75 3.07
C VAL A 225 -13.00 9.31 4.53
N LEU A 226 -12.34 8.23 4.95
CA LEU A 226 -12.41 7.72 6.32
C LEU A 226 -11.25 8.18 7.20
N SER A 227 -10.02 7.96 6.75
CA SER A 227 -8.77 8.29 7.48
C SER A 227 -7.54 8.04 6.60
N SER A 228 -6.35 8.19 7.16
CA SER A 228 -5.17 7.43 6.74
C SER A 228 -5.28 5.96 7.16
N PHE A 229 -4.60 5.06 6.45
CA PHE A 229 -4.45 3.66 6.80
C PHE A 229 -3.02 3.22 6.53
N SER A 230 -2.36 2.74 7.58
CA SER A 230 -1.01 2.19 7.55
C SER A 230 -1.06 0.66 7.57
N TYR A 231 -0.19 0.03 6.78
CA TYR A 231 0.00 -1.41 6.80
C TYR A 231 1.46 -1.80 6.55
N GLU A 232 1.86 -2.96 7.09
CA GLU A 232 3.19 -3.53 6.88
C GLU A 232 3.27 -4.17 5.48
N THR A 233 4.36 -3.93 4.77
CA THR A 233 4.61 -4.51 3.44
C THR A 233 5.31 -5.87 3.54
N GLN A 234 5.13 -6.72 2.53
CA GLN A 234 5.66 -8.10 2.52
C GLN A 234 7.20 -8.19 2.61
N ILE A 235 7.92 -7.13 2.22
CA ILE A 235 9.39 -7.05 2.29
C ILE A 235 9.89 -6.42 3.61
N GLY A 236 8.99 -6.09 4.53
CA GLY A 236 9.24 -5.33 5.75
C GLY A 236 9.19 -3.82 5.52
N GLY A 237 8.68 -3.10 6.52
CA GLY A 237 8.44 -1.67 6.50
C GLY A 237 6.97 -1.31 6.25
N GLU A 238 6.55 -0.21 6.88
CA GLU A 238 5.19 0.32 6.87
C GLU A 238 4.95 1.23 5.64
N THR A 239 3.73 1.21 5.10
CA THR A 239 3.26 2.18 4.11
C THR A 239 1.90 2.74 4.49
N THR A 240 1.72 4.05 4.33
CA THR A 240 0.49 4.77 4.67
C THR A 240 -0.23 5.23 3.39
N THR A 241 -1.52 4.94 3.30
CA THR A 241 -2.39 5.25 2.16
C THR A 241 -3.67 5.94 2.64
N PRO A 242 -4.46 6.58 1.75
CA PRO A 242 -5.82 7.00 2.08
C PRO A 242 -6.73 5.79 2.21
N LEU A 243 -7.64 5.82 3.19
CA LEU A 243 -8.75 4.88 3.32
C LEU A 243 -10.06 5.55 2.92
N LEU A 244 -10.78 4.94 1.98
CA LEU A 244 -12.03 5.45 1.43
C LEU A 244 -13.17 4.44 1.61
N MET A 245 -14.33 4.91 2.07
CA MET A 245 -15.58 4.15 1.99
C MET A 245 -16.17 4.33 0.59
N VAL A 246 -16.57 3.23 -0.06
CA VAL A 246 -17.27 3.18 -1.33
C VAL A 246 -18.77 3.23 -1.05
N GLU A 247 -19.43 4.28 -1.53
CA GLU A 247 -20.87 4.50 -1.40
C GLU A 247 -21.64 4.12 -2.68
N SER A 248 -20.90 3.92 -3.78
CA SER A 248 -21.34 3.30 -5.04
C SER A 248 -20.17 3.24 -6.00
N ILE A 249 -20.03 2.13 -6.72
CA ILE A 249 -18.97 1.89 -7.70
C ILE A 249 -19.55 1.49 -9.06
N LYS A 250 -18.79 1.72 -10.13
CA LYS A 250 -19.09 1.25 -11.48
C LYS A 250 -17.78 0.99 -12.25
N VAL A 251 -17.65 -0.20 -12.82
CA VAL A 251 -16.61 -0.57 -13.83
C VAL A 251 -16.89 0.16 -15.17
N LEU A 252 -15.83 0.55 -15.90
CA LEU A 252 -15.85 1.53 -17.01
C LEU A 252 -15.40 1.02 -18.40
#